data_AF-A0A8J0UYU3-F1
#
_entry.id   AF-A0A8J0UYU3-F1
#
_cell.length_a   1.000
_cell.length_b   1.000
_cell.length_c   1.000
_cell.angle_alpha   90.00
_cell.angle_beta   90.00
_cell.angle_gamma   90.00
#
_symmetry.space_group_name_H-M   'P 1'
#
loop_
_entity.id
_entity.type
_entity.pdbx_description
1 polymer ?
#
loop_
_entity_poly.entity_id
_entity_poly.type
_entity_poly.pdbx_seq_one_letter_code
_entity_poly.pdbx_strand_id
1 'polypeptide(L)'
;MEGGAYGAGKAGGAFDPQTFIRQPHTILRMVSWVFSIVVFGCIINEGYINSSTEEEEHCIFNRNPSACSYGVTVGVLAFLTCLLYLAVDIYFPQISSVKDRKKTVISDIAVSALWAFFWFVGFCFLANQWQVSNPNDNPMNEGADAARAAITFSFFSIFTWAFIAVLRHQNLKEIVFQEEYNRLFPPNPQPIP
;
A
#
# COMPACT_ATOMS: atom_id res chain seq x y z
N MET A 1 9.54 -35.66 17.20
CA MET A 1 9.20 -34.81 16.03
C MET A 1 8.55 -33.56 16.58
N GLU A 2 9.29 -32.46 16.66
CA GLU A 2 8.82 -31.22 17.31
C GLU A 2 7.86 -30.45 16.39
N GLY A 3 6.65 -30.24 16.90
CA GLY A 3 5.57 -29.55 16.21
C GLY A 3 5.83 -28.06 16.10
N GLY A 4 6.05 -27.59 14.87
CA GLY A 4 5.88 -26.17 14.55
C GLY A 4 4.41 -25.80 14.66
N ALA A 5 4.11 -24.73 15.39
CA ALA A 5 2.81 -24.07 15.28
C ALA A 5 2.57 -23.76 13.79
N TYR A 6 1.43 -24.23 13.26
CA TYR A 6 0.97 -24.10 11.87
C TYR A 6 1.44 -25.12 10.82
N GLY A 7 2.07 -26.26 11.16
CA GLY A 7 2.50 -27.20 10.10
C GLY A 7 3.47 -26.56 9.08
N ALA A 8 4.09 -25.45 9.46
CA ALA A 8 5.15 -24.81 8.69
C ALA A 8 6.42 -25.63 8.90
N GLY A 9 6.93 -26.21 7.81
CA GLY A 9 8.26 -26.83 7.78
C GLY A 9 9.33 -25.84 8.28
N LYS A 10 10.38 -26.38 8.90
CA LYS A 10 11.51 -25.64 9.46
C LYS A 10 11.92 -24.44 8.59
N ALA A 11 12.18 -23.30 9.25
CA ALA A 11 12.89 -22.18 8.68
C ALA A 11 14.21 -22.70 8.04
N GLY A 12 14.33 -22.56 6.72
CA GLY A 12 15.46 -23.11 5.95
C GLY A 12 15.12 -23.56 4.52
N GLY A 13 13.85 -23.55 4.10
CA GLY A 13 13.49 -23.77 2.69
C GLY A 13 13.91 -22.58 1.81
N ALA A 14 14.43 -22.86 0.61
CA ALA A 14 14.69 -21.84 -0.41
C ALA A 14 13.41 -20.99 -0.64
N PHE A 15 13.58 -19.68 -0.86
CA PHE A 15 12.48 -18.78 -1.20
C PHE A 15 11.64 -19.42 -2.31
N ASP A 16 10.37 -19.74 -2.02
CA ASP A 16 9.42 -20.26 -2.99
C ASP A 16 8.55 -19.10 -3.48
N PRO A 17 8.82 -18.55 -4.68
CA PRO A 17 8.05 -17.43 -5.24
C PRO A 17 6.57 -17.76 -5.36
N GLN A 18 6.21 -19.04 -5.53
CA GLN A 18 4.83 -19.47 -5.73
C GLN A 18 4.00 -19.33 -4.45
N THR A 19 4.59 -19.60 -3.28
CA THR A 19 3.90 -19.43 -2.00
C THR A 19 3.79 -17.96 -1.60
N PHE A 20 4.75 -17.12 -1.99
CA PHE A 20 4.73 -15.66 -1.81
C PHE A 20 3.63 -14.99 -2.63
N ILE A 21 3.51 -15.35 -3.91
CA ILE A 21 2.48 -14.80 -4.82
C ILE A 21 1.07 -15.26 -4.42
N ARG A 22 0.92 -16.41 -3.74
CA ARG A 22 -0.39 -16.91 -3.30
C ARG A 22 -1.00 -16.15 -2.13
N GLN A 23 -0.23 -15.31 -1.42
CA GLN A 23 -0.78 -14.54 -0.31
C GLN A 23 -1.58 -13.34 -0.83
N PRO A 24 -2.90 -13.27 -0.59
CA PRO A 24 -3.76 -12.27 -1.22
C PRO A 24 -3.40 -10.82 -0.82
N HIS A 25 -2.88 -10.61 0.39
CA HIS A 25 -2.42 -9.30 0.83
C HIS A 25 -1.14 -8.84 0.11
N THR A 26 -0.25 -9.76 -0.26
CA THR A 26 0.97 -9.47 -1.02
C THR A 26 0.65 -9.07 -2.45
N ILE A 27 -0.32 -9.75 -3.09
CA ILE A 27 -0.82 -9.35 -4.41
C ILE A 27 -1.38 -7.93 -4.34
N LEU A 28 -2.26 -7.64 -3.37
CA LEU A 28 -2.81 -6.30 -3.20
C LEU A 28 -1.72 -5.26 -2.92
N ARG A 29 -0.64 -5.63 -2.22
CA ARG A 29 0.51 -4.73 -2.01
C ARG A 29 1.21 -4.38 -3.32
N MET A 30 1.42 -5.36 -4.20
CA MET A 30 1.98 -5.14 -5.54
C MET A 30 1.07 -4.26 -6.39
N VAL A 31 -0.25 -4.45 -6.30
CA VAL A 31 -1.23 -3.59 -6.98
C VAL A 31 -1.16 -2.15 -6.44
N SER A 32 -1.17 -1.96 -5.11
CA SER A 32 -0.99 -0.63 -4.49
C SER A 32 0.33 0.02 -4.88
N TRP A 33 1.40 -0.78 -5.01
CA TRP A 33 2.70 -0.30 -5.47
C TRP A 33 2.62 0.22 -6.90
N VAL A 34 2.02 -0.52 -7.83
CA VAL A 34 1.81 -0.05 -9.21
C VAL A 34 0.94 1.20 -9.25
N PHE A 35 -0.16 1.24 -8.49
CA PHE A 35 -1.03 2.42 -8.44
C PHE A 35 -0.28 3.67 -7.96
N SER A 36 0.58 3.53 -6.95
CA SER A 36 1.40 4.64 -6.47
C SER A 36 2.33 5.20 -7.57
N ILE A 37 2.96 4.31 -8.35
CA ILE A 37 3.81 4.67 -9.51
C ILE A 37 3.01 5.43 -10.56
N VAL A 38 1.82 4.95 -10.90
CA VAL A 38 0.95 5.63 -11.86
C VAL A 38 0.59 7.03 -11.37
N VAL A 39 0.19 7.19 -10.10
CA VAL A 39 -0.21 8.51 -9.57
C VAL A 39 0.94 9.51 -9.59
N PHE A 40 2.07 9.22 -8.92
CA PHE A 40 3.17 10.20 -8.89
C PHE A 40 3.82 10.35 -10.27
N GLY A 41 3.89 9.27 -11.07
CA GLY A 41 4.47 9.28 -12.41
C GLY A 41 3.67 10.16 -13.37
N CYS A 42 2.34 10.06 -13.36
CA CYS A 42 1.48 10.94 -14.15
C CYS A 42 1.66 12.42 -13.74
N ILE A 43 1.73 12.71 -12.44
CA ILE A 43 1.84 14.10 -11.97
C ILE A 43 3.22 14.69 -12.25
N ILE A 44 4.31 13.94 -12.06
CA ILE A 44 5.67 14.45 -12.29
C ILE A 44 5.92 14.70 -13.78
N ASN A 45 5.44 13.82 -14.67
CA ASN A 45 5.75 13.92 -16.10
C ASN A 45 4.80 14.86 -16.86
N GLU A 46 3.50 14.87 -16.49
CA GLU A 46 2.46 15.58 -17.25
C GLU A 46 1.56 16.46 -16.37
N GLY A 47 1.84 16.55 -15.07
CA GLY A 47 1.04 17.34 -14.12
C GLY A 47 1.41 18.82 -14.07
N TYR A 48 2.55 19.21 -14.64
CA TYR A 48 2.99 20.60 -14.73
C TYR A 48 2.95 21.02 -16.21
N ILE A 49 2.11 22.01 -16.50
CA ILE A 49 1.86 22.49 -17.86
C ILE A 49 2.21 23.98 -17.94
N ASN A 50 2.67 24.42 -19.11
CA ASN A 50 2.87 25.83 -19.38
C ASN A 50 1.77 26.35 -20.34
N SER A 51 1.27 27.56 -20.11
CA SER A 51 0.36 28.19 -21.07
C SER A 51 1.15 28.68 -22.28
N SER A 52 0.56 28.64 -23.47
CA SER A 52 1.19 29.18 -24.69
C SER A 52 1.60 30.67 -24.60
N THR A 53 1.07 31.40 -23.62
CA THR A 53 1.31 32.84 -23.41
C THR A 53 2.12 33.17 -22.16
N GLU A 54 2.41 32.19 -21.32
CA GLU A 54 3.18 32.36 -20.08
C GLU A 54 4.42 31.48 -20.15
N GLU A 55 5.49 31.79 -19.42
CA GLU A 55 6.68 30.94 -19.34
C GLU A 55 6.68 30.05 -18.09
N GLU A 56 5.80 30.32 -17.13
CA GLU A 56 5.77 29.61 -15.85
C GLU A 56 4.94 28.34 -15.93
N GLU A 57 5.51 27.23 -15.45
CA GLU A 57 4.80 25.96 -15.31
C GLU A 57 3.84 25.99 -14.12
N HIS A 58 2.59 25.60 -14.36
CA HIS A 58 1.55 25.53 -13.34
C HIS A 58 1.04 24.10 -13.19
N CYS A 59 0.58 23.77 -11.99
CA CYS A 59 -0.07 22.49 -11.74
C CYS A 59 -1.40 22.39 -12.53
N ILE A 60 -1.59 21.27 -13.22
CA ILE A 60 -2.79 20.97 -14.03
C ILE A 60 -4.10 20.98 -13.21
N PHE A 61 -3.99 20.77 -11.91
CA PHE A 61 -5.09 20.85 -10.95
C PHE A 61 -5.32 22.30 -10.50
N ASN A 62 -6.14 23.04 -11.25
CA ASN A 62 -6.57 24.42 -10.95
C ASN A 62 -5.41 25.37 -10.58
N ARG A 63 -4.26 25.21 -11.25
CA ARG A 63 -3.03 26.01 -11.02
C ARG A 63 -2.61 26.03 -9.54
N ASN A 64 -3.02 25.02 -8.78
CA ASN A 64 -2.80 24.93 -7.35
C ASN A 64 -1.55 24.06 -7.09
N PRO A 65 -0.39 24.65 -6.75
CA PRO A 65 0.84 23.87 -6.56
C PRO A 65 0.73 22.85 -5.42
N SER A 66 -0.13 23.11 -4.42
CA SER A 66 -0.38 22.17 -3.33
C SER A 66 -1.07 20.89 -3.80
N ALA A 67 -1.85 20.92 -4.88
CA ALA A 67 -2.51 19.73 -5.42
C ALA A 67 -1.51 18.74 -6.03
N CYS A 68 -0.64 19.21 -6.94
CA CYS A 68 0.40 18.37 -7.52
C CYS A 68 1.40 17.91 -6.45
N SER A 69 1.85 18.81 -5.57
CA SER A 69 2.77 18.48 -4.47
C SER A 69 2.18 17.41 -3.54
N TYR A 70 0.89 17.50 -3.20
CA TYR A 70 0.19 16.49 -2.42
C TYR A 70 0.20 15.13 -3.11
N GLY A 71 -0.22 15.07 -4.38
CA GLY A 71 -0.31 13.81 -5.12
C GLY A 71 1.04 13.13 -5.30
N VAL A 72 2.09 13.90 -5.61
CA VAL A 72 3.47 13.40 -5.67
C VAL A 72 3.93 12.87 -4.32
N THR A 73 3.76 13.64 -3.24
CA THR A 73 4.23 13.26 -1.91
C THR A 73 3.54 11.99 -1.41
N VAL A 74 2.21 11.92 -1.52
CA VAL A 74 1.42 10.73 -1.15
C VAL A 74 1.83 9.53 -2.00
N GLY A 75 1.98 9.71 -3.32
CA GLY A 75 2.39 8.63 -4.22
C GLY A 75 3.78 8.08 -3.89
N VAL A 76 4.80 8.95 -3.71
CA VAL A 76 6.17 8.52 -3.41
C VAL A 76 6.28 7.84 -2.04
N LEU A 77 5.64 8.39 -1.00
CA LEU A 77 5.67 7.79 0.32
C LEU A 77 4.90 6.46 0.38
N ALA A 78 3.79 6.33 -0.37
CA ALA A 78 3.09 5.06 -0.53
C ALA A 78 3.95 4.03 -1.28
N PHE A 79 4.66 4.43 -2.34
CA PHE A 79 5.60 3.59 -3.08
C PHE A 79 6.69 3.02 -2.15
N LEU A 80 7.33 3.87 -1.35
CA LEU A 80 8.36 3.45 -0.40
C LEU A 80 7.79 2.56 0.71
N THR A 81 6.60 2.88 1.21
CA THR A 81 5.90 2.03 2.18
C THR A 81 5.62 0.65 1.60
N CYS A 82 5.17 0.58 0.35
CA CYS A 82 4.94 -0.69 -0.35
C CYS A 82 6.23 -1.52 -0.45
N LEU A 83 7.35 -0.91 -0.86
CA LEU A 83 8.64 -1.62 -0.91
C LEU A 83 9.08 -2.16 0.45
N LEU A 84 8.93 -1.36 1.51
CA LEU A 84 9.26 -1.77 2.87
C LEU A 84 8.40 -2.96 3.32
N TYR A 85 7.09 -2.89 3.13
CA TYR A 85 6.19 -3.98 3.54
C TYR A 85 6.32 -5.22 2.66
N LEU A 86 6.64 -5.09 1.38
CA LEU A 86 6.99 -6.24 0.53
C LEU A 86 8.25 -6.94 1.05
N ALA A 87 9.28 -6.19 1.46
CA ALA A 87 10.45 -6.78 2.09
C ALA A 87 10.08 -7.48 3.40
N VAL A 88 9.24 -6.85 4.24
CA VAL A 88 8.72 -7.49 5.45
C VAL A 88 7.98 -8.79 5.13
N ASP A 89 7.15 -8.82 4.10
CA ASP A 89 6.41 -10.02 3.67
C ASP A 89 7.36 -11.16 3.23
N ILE A 90 8.48 -10.84 2.60
CA ILE A 90 9.52 -11.81 2.23
C ILE A 90 10.16 -12.44 3.49
N TYR A 91 10.45 -11.63 4.51
CA TYR A 91 11.09 -12.09 5.74
C TYR A 91 10.10 -12.63 6.79
N PHE A 92 8.80 -12.36 6.64
CA PHE A 92 7.77 -12.72 7.60
C PHE A 92 7.76 -14.21 7.98
N PRO A 93 7.93 -15.17 7.04
CA PRO A 93 8.01 -16.60 7.38
C PRO A 93 9.19 -16.96 8.29
N GLN A 94 10.28 -16.19 8.25
CA GLN A 94 11.50 -16.43 9.03
C GLN A 94 11.40 -15.93 10.48
N ILE A 95 10.38 -15.13 10.81
CA ILE A 95 10.18 -14.63 12.18
C ILE A 95 9.75 -15.79 13.08
N SER A 96 10.57 -16.18 14.05
CA SER A 96 10.26 -17.28 15.00
C SER A 96 9.38 -16.84 16.18
N SER A 97 9.42 -15.56 16.53
CA SER A 97 8.73 -14.98 17.68
C SER A 97 7.29 -14.59 17.34
N VAL A 98 6.33 -15.17 18.05
CA VAL A 98 4.88 -14.84 17.93
C VAL A 98 4.62 -13.37 18.22
N LYS A 99 5.35 -12.79 19.20
CA LYS A 99 5.21 -11.38 19.59
C LYS A 99 5.61 -10.45 18.45
N ASP A 100 6.69 -10.76 17.75
CA ASP A 100 7.20 -9.94 16.64
C ASP A 100 6.30 -10.04 15.40
N ARG A 101 5.78 -11.24 15.11
CA ARG A 101 4.75 -11.43 14.07
C ARG A 101 3.51 -10.59 14.35
N LYS A 102 3.00 -10.64 15.58
CA LYS A 102 1.82 -9.88 16.02
C LYS A 102 2.04 -8.37 15.88
N LYS A 103 3.18 -7.85 16.35
CA LYS A 103 3.53 -6.43 16.22
C LYS A 103 3.62 -6.00 14.75
N THR A 104 4.23 -6.82 13.91
CA THR A 104 4.36 -6.57 12.47
C THR A 104 2.99 -6.48 11.79
N VAL A 105 2.09 -7.43 12.08
CA VAL A 105 0.72 -7.42 11.52
C VAL A 105 -0.09 -6.22 12.01
N ILE A 106 0.00 -5.86 13.30
CA ILE A 106 -0.68 -4.67 13.86
C ILE A 106 -0.17 -3.39 13.19
N SER A 107 1.15 -3.25 13.03
CA SER A 107 1.76 -2.14 12.30
C SER A 107 1.20 -2.04 10.89
N ASP A 108 1.10 -3.16 10.20
CA ASP A 108 0.60 -3.18 8.83
C ASP A 108 -0.88 -2.78 8.72
N ILE A 109 -1.73 -3.24 9.65
CA ILE A 109 -3.14 -2.81 9.71
C ILE A 109 -3.22 -1.29 9.88
N ALA A 110 -2.48 -0.73 10.83
CA ALA A 110 -2.52 0.69 11.14
C ALA A 110 -2.03 1.54 9.96
N VAL A 111 -0.88 1.17 9.37
CA VAL A 111 -0.32 1.86 8.20
C VAL A 111 -1.25 1.73 7.00
N SER A 112 -1.87 0.57 6.78
CA SER A 112 -2.77 0.37 5.66
C SER A 112 -4.07 1.18 5.79
N ALA A 113 -4.64 1.26 6.99
CA ALA A 113 -5.78 2.12 7.26
C ALA A 113 -5.45 3.62 7.08
N LEU A 114 -4.26 4.04 7.52
CA LEU A 114 -3.78 5.41 7.34
C LEU A 114 -3.62 5.77 5.86
N TRP A 115 -3.03 4.88 5.06
CA TRP A 115 -2.89 5.10 3.62
C TRP A 115 -4.24 5.13 2.90
N ALA A 116 -5.19 4.27 3.26
CA ALA A 116 -6.54 4.34 2.70
C ALA A 116 -7.18 5.72 2.94
N PHE A 117 -6.98 6.30 4.14
CA PHE A 117 -7.44 7.66 4.44
C PHE A 117 -6.72 8.73 3.59
N PHE A 118 -5.40 8.67 3.46
CA PHE A 118 -4.67 9.61 2.59
C PHE A 118 -5.06 9.49 1.12
N TRP A 119 -5.27 8.29 0.60
CA TRP A 119 -5.78 8.10 -0.75
C TRP A 119 -7.20 8.67 -0.93
N PHE A 120 -8.05 8.56 0.09
CA PHE A 120 -9.38 9.17 0.07
C PHE A 120 -9.31 10.69 0.03
N VAL A 121 -8.50 11.30 0.90
CA VAL A 121 -8.27 12.76 0.89
C VAL A 121 -7.68 13.19 -0.45
N GLY A 122 -6.70 12.46 -0.97
CA GLY A 122 -6.08 12.74 -2.27
C GLY A 122 -7.04 12.69 -3.44
N PHE A 123 -7.87 11.63 -3.50
CA PHE A 123 -8.92 11.53 -4.50
C PHE A 123 -9.86 12.73 -4.44
N CYS A 124 -10.41 13.04 -3.26
CA CYS A 124 -11.33 14.17 -3.09
C CYS A 124 -10.67 15.49 -3.47
N PHE A 125 -9.43 15.71 -3.05
CA PHE A 125 -8.71 16.96 -3.29
C PHE A 125 -8.37 17.14 -4.78
N LEU A 126 -7.76 16.13 -5.41
CA LEU A 126 -7.39 16.17 -6.83
C LEU A 126 -8.64 16.26 -7.72
N ALA A 127 -9.69 15.50 -7.43
CA ALA A 127 -10.94 15.55 -8.20
C ALA A 127 -11.61 16.92 -8.09
N ASN A 128 -11.66 17.52 -6.88
CA ASN A 128 -12.21 18.84 -6.69
C ASN A 128 -11.42 19.90 -7.45
N GLN A 129 -10.08 19.89 -7.34
CA GLN A 129 -9.25 20.85 -8.06
C GLN A 129 -9.36 20.65 -9.57
N TRP A 130 -9.41 19.41 -10.07
CA TRP A 130 -9.64 19.14 -11.48
C TRP A 130 -11.00 19.64 -11.98
N GLN A 131 -12.06 19.46 -11.19
CA GLN A 131 -13.41 19.89 -11.56
C GLN A 131 -13.51 21.40 -11.76
N VAL A 132 -12.77 22.18 -10.98
CA VAL A 132 -12.80 23.65 -11.03
C VAL A 132 -11.69 24.25 -11.91
N SER A 133 -10.83 23.42 -12.53
CA SER A 133 -9.83 23.86 -13.49
C SER A 133 -10.49 24.60 -14.66
N ASN A 134 -9.96 25.77 -15.03
CA ASN A 134 -10.47 26.54 -16.15
C ASN A 134 -9.98 25.93 -17.48
N PRO A 135 -10.88 25.56 -18.42
CA PRO A 135 -10.47 25.01 -19.72
C PRO A 135 -9.58 25.95 -20.54
N ASN A 136 -9.68 27.27 -20.31
CA ASN A 136 -8.86 28.25 -21.00
C ASN A 136 -7.39 28.25 -20.54
N ASP A 137 -7.09 27.71 -19.36
CA ASP A 137 -5.71 27.58 -18.88
C ASP A 137 -4.95 26.45 -19.61
N ASN A 138 -5.67 25.51 -20.23
CA ASN A 138 -5.10 24.39 -20.98
C ASN A 138 -5.91 24.12 -22.27
N PRO A 139 -5.83 24.99 -23.28
CA PRO A 139 -6.66 24.87 -24.48
C PRO A 139 -6.31 23.64 -25.32
N MET A 140 -5.07 23.14 -25.22
CA MET A 140 -4.60 21.94 -25.94
C MET A 140 -4.89 20.63 -25.19
N ASN A 141 -5.46 20.72 -23.97
CA ASN A 141 -5.81 19.59 -23.13
C ASN A 141 -4.62 18.65 -22.85
N GLU A 142 -3.40 19.22 -22.77
CA GLU A 142 -2.16 18.50 -22.48
C GLU A 142 -2.19 17.93 -21.06
N GLY A 143 -1.72 16.70 -20.86
CA GLY A 143 -1.68 16.04 -19.55
C GLY A 143 -3.05 15.72 -18.93
N ALA A 144 -4.17 15.99 -19.62
CA ALA A 144 -5.50 15.75 -19.08
C ALA A 144 -5.78 14.27 -18.81
N ASP A 145 -5.28 13.38 -19.67
CA ASP A 145 -5.38 11.93 -19.47
C ASP A 145 -4.54 11.48 -18.27
N ALA A 146 -3.34 12.04 -18.09
CA ALA A 146 -2.51 11.80 -16.91
C ALA A 146 -3.17 12.31 -15.61
N ALA A 147 -3.79 13.49 -15.63
CA ALA A 147 -4.55 14.02 -14.49
C ALA A 147 -5.73 13.12 -14.11
N ARG A 148 -6.49 12.66 -15.11
CA ARG A 148 -7.62 11.72 -14.91
C ARG A 148 -7.13 10.37 -14.40
N ALA A 149 -5.99 9.88 -14.91
CA ALA A 149 -5.36 8.66 -14.40
C ALA A 149 -4.97 8.84 -12.93
N ALA A 150 -4.27 9.92 -12.57
CA ALA A 150 -3.89 10.19 -11.19
C ALA A 150 -5.10 10.22 -10.24
N ILE A 151 -6.21 10.85 -10.63
CA ILE A 151 -7.47 10.83 -9.84
C ILE A 151 -8.03 9.41 -9.74
N THR A 152 -8.13 8.69 -10.86
CA THR A 152 -8.75 7.35 -10.92
C THR A 152 -7.96 6.33 -10.11
N PHE A 153 -6.64 6.33 -10.23
CA PHE A 153 -5.77 5.43 -9.46
C PHE A 153 -5.68 5.83 -7.98
N SER A 154 -5.88 7.11 -7.65
CA SER A 154 -6.06 7.53 -6.24
C SER A 154 -7.34 6.93 -5.65
N PHE A 155 -8.45 6.95 -6.40
CA PHE A 155 -9.72 6.33 -5.97
C PHE A 155 -9.56 4.82 -5.76
N PHE A 156 -8.98 4.10 -6.72
CA PHE A 156 -8.80 2.65 -6.58
C PHE A 156 -7.85 2.27 -5.45
N SER A 157 -6.85 3.11 -5.17
CA SER A 157 -5.92 2.90 -4.05
C SER A 157 -6.63 2.87 -2.69
N ILE A 158 -7.74 3.58 -2.52
CA ILE A 158 -8.54 3.54 -1.28
C ILE A 158 -8.92 2.08 -0.96
N PHE A 159 -9.45 1.37 -1.95
CA PHE A 159 -9.92 0.00 -1.76
C PHE A 159 -8.77 -0.97 -1.57
N THR A 160 -7.67 -0.84 -2.33
CA THR A 160 -6.54 -1.78 -2.19
C THR A 160 -5.94 -1.71 -0.79
N TRP A 161 -5.71 -0.50 -0.26
CA TRP A 161 -5.21 -0.31 1.10
C TRP A 161 -6.22 -0.74 2.18
N ALA A 162 -7.52 -0.47 1.99
CA ALA A 162 -8.56 -0.93 2.90
C ALA A 162 -8.64 -2.48 2.95
N PHE A 163 -8.58 -3.14 1.78
CA PHE A 163 -8.59 -4.61 1.72
C PHE A 163 -7.35 -5.23 2.34
N ILE A 164 -6.17 -4.63 2.17
CA ILE A 164 -4.96 -5.06 2.88
C ILE A 164 -5.20 -5.02 4.40
N ALA A 165 -5.73 -3.91 4.94
CA ALA A 165 -6.01 -3.79 6.36
C ALA A 165 -6.99 -4.88 6.85
N VAL A 166 -8.05 -5.17 6.09
CA VAL A 166 -9.01 -6.24 6.40
C VAL A 166 -8.35 -7.62 6.42
N LEU A 167 -7.58 -7.98 5.39
CA LEU A 167 -6.89 -9.28 5.31
C LEU A 167 -5.88 -9.43 6.45
N ARG A 168 -5.12 -8.38 6.77
CA ARG A 168 -4.17 -8.41 7.88
C ARG A 168 -4.86 -8.51 9.23
N HIS A 169 -6.02 -7.87 9.39
CA HIS A 169 -6.84 -8.02 10.59
C HIS A 169 -7.37 -9.45 10.76
N GLN A 170 -7.75 -10.13 9.67
CA GLN A 170 -8.09 -11.56 9.71
C GLN A 170 -6.89 -12.42 10.15
N ASN A 171 -5.70 -12.16 9.59
CA ASN A 171 -4.47 -12.84 10.02
C ASN A 171 -4.14 -12.60 11.50
N LEU A 172 -4.37 -11.38 11.99
CA LEU A 172 -4.16 -11.05 13.40
C LEU A 172 -5.06 -11.88 14.32
N LYS A 173 -6.33 -12.07 13.96
CA LYS A 173 -7.26 -12.91 14.74
C LYS A 173 -6.77 -14.34 14.86
N GLU A 174 -6.27 -14.93 13.77
CA GLU A 174 -5.70 -16.28 13.80
C GLU A 174 -4.45 -16.34 14.69
N ILE A 175 -3.54 -15.36 14.57
CA ILE A 175 -2.33 -15.30 15.42
C ILE A 175 -2.70 -15.22 16.90
N VAL A 176 -3.67 -14.37 17.25
CA VAL A 176 -4.13 -14.20 18.63
C VAL A 176 -4.80 -15.47 19.15
N PHE A 177 -5.65 -16.11 18.34
CA PHE A 177 -6.29 -17.37 18.70
C PHE A 177 -5.25 -18.47 18.99
N GLN A 178 -4.23 -18.61 18.15
CA GLN A 178 -3.17 -19.60 18.36
C GLN A 178 -2.27 -19.25 19.55
N GLU A 179 -2.03 -17.97 19.82
CA GLU A 179 -1.33 -17.52 21.02
C GLU A 179 -2.11 -17.92 22.30
N GLU A 180 -3.42 -17.71 22.31
CA GLU A 180 -4.30 -18.12 23.43
C GLU A 180 -4.40 -19.64 23.57
N TYR A 181 -4.56 -20.37 22.47
CA TYR A 181 -4.61 -21.83 22.45
C TYR A 181 -3.33 -22.44 23.05
N ASN A 182 -2.16 -22.00 22.60
CA ASN A 182 -0.87 -22.49 23.12
C ASN A 182 -0.65 -22.13 24.59
N ARG A 183 -1.24 -21.03 25.07
CA ARG A 183 -1.19 -20.63 26.47
C ARG A 183 -2.07 -21.51 27.36
N LEU A 184 -3.23 -21.93 26.87
CA LEU A 184 -4.20 -22.77 27.59
C LEU A 184 -3.83 -24.26 27.53
N PHE A 185 -3.24 -24.70 26.42
CA PHE A 185 -2.86 -26.08 26.16
C PHE A 185 -1.37 -26.16 25.84
N PRO A 186 -0.47 -26.02 26.84
CA PRO A 186 0.95 -26.13 26.61
C PRO A 186 1.30 -27.54 26.09
N PRO A 187 2.17 -27.67 25.08
CA PRO A 187 2.57 -28.97 24.57
C PRO A 187 3.22 -29.80 25.70
N ASN A 188 2.79 -31.07 25.83
CA ASN A 188 3.39 -31.99 26.80
C ASN A 188 4.91 -32.07 26.60
N PRO A 189 5.72 -32.02 27.68
CA PRO A 189 7.15 -32.25 27.55
C PRO A 189 7.37 -33.62 26.90
N GLN A 190 8.12 -33.63 25.79
CA GLN A 190 8.53 -34.86 25.13
C GLN A 190 9.36 -35.68 26.15
N PRO A 191 9.14 -37.00 26.28
CA PRO A 191 10.03 -37.85 27.06
C PRO A 191 11.44 -37.71 26.49
N ILE A 192 12.39 -37.31 27.34
CA ILE A 192 13.80 -37.25 26.98
C ILE A 192 14.26 -38.71 26.78
N PRO A 193 14.84 -39.08 25.61
CA PRO A 193 15.40 -40.41 25.40
C PRO A 193 16.64 -40.67 26.28
#